data_AF-A0A821RTW5-F1
#
_entry.id   AF-A0A821RTW5-F1
#
_cell.length_a   1.000
_cell.length_b   1.000
_cell.length_c   1.000
_cell.angle_alpha   90.00
_cell.angle_beta   90.00
_cell.angle_gamma   90.00
#
_symmetry.space_group_name_H-M   'P 1'
#
loop_
_entity.id
_entity.type
_entity.pdbx_description
1 polymer ?
#
loop_
_entity_poly.entity_id
_entity_poly.type
_entity_poly.pdbx_seq_one_letter_code
_entity_poly.pdbx_strand_id
1 'polypeptide(L)' 'RANKSQIIWRCCRNDCAGRVRFDGTGYIKVTDHLHAPNPEETISVEFKSNISSGATISHDPPRRIIHQALLNFF' A
#
# COMPACT_ATOMS: atom_id res chain seq x y z
N ARG A 1 24.00 11.73 -17.27
CA ARG A 1 22.91 11.07 -18.02
C ARG A 1 21.87 10.61 -16.99
N ALA A 2 20.82 11.39 -16.73
CA ALA A 2 19.82 11.03 -15.71
C ALA A 2 18.99 9.83 -16.20
N ASN A 3 19.00 8.75 -15.43
CA ASN A 3 18.30 7.51 -15.77
C ASN A 3 16.80 7.77 -15.62
N LYS A 4 16.03 7.56 -16.70
CA LYS A 4 14.59 7.81 -16.71
C LYS A 4 13.91 6.86 -15.71
N SER A 5 13.10 7.45 -14.83
CA SER A 5 12.06 6.83 -14.00
C SER A 5 12.48 5.82 -12.92
N GLN A 6 13.36 6.21 -12.00
CA GLN A 6 13.38 5.53 -10.69
C GLN A 6 12.26 6.13 -9.81
N ILE A 7 11.26 5.32 -9.47
CA ILE A 7 10.21 5.72 -8.52
C ILE A 7 10.77 5.48 -7.12
N ILE A 8 10.88 6.55 -6.33
CA ILE A 8 11.30 6.48 -4.93
C ILE A 8 10.10 6.86 -4.07
N TRP A 9 9.69 5.96 -3.18
CA TRP A 9 8.67 6.22 -2.18
C TRP A 9 9.32 6.54 -0.84
N ARG A 10 8.70 7.48 -0.13
CA ARG A 10 9.04 7.86 1.24
C ARG A 10 7.98 7.27 2.18
N CYS A 11 8.41 6.89 3.38
CA CYS A 11 7.48 6.62 4.47
C CYS A 11 6.49 7.78 4.66
N CYS A 12 5.22 7.45 4.92
CA CYS A 12 4.16 8.44 5.15
C CYS A 12 4.28 9.16 6.51
N ARG A 13 5.09 8.65 7.45
CA ARG A 13 5.32 9.30 8.75
C ARG A 13 6.27 10.48 8.61
N ASN A 14 5.89 11.61 9.20
CA ASN A 14 6.62 12.87 9.08
C ASN A 14 8.04 12.80 9.67
N ASP A 15 8.21 12.04 10.75
CA ASP A 15 9.44 11.83 11.51
C ASP A 15 10.27 10.63 11.03
N CYS A 16 9.89 9.99 9.92
CA CYS A 16 10.60 8.85 9.36
C CYS A 16 11.34 9.20 8.07
N ALA A 17 12.62 8.83 8.02
CA ALA A 17 13.48 8.96 6.84
C ALA A 17 13.49 7.71 5.95
N GLY A 18 12.66 6.70 6.25
CA GLY A 18 12.58 5.45 5.49
C GLY A 18 12.18 5.67 4.04
N ARG A 19 12.93 5.04 3.11
CA ARG A 19 12.75 5.17 1.66
C ARG A 19 12.94 3.82 0.98
N VAL A 20 12.14 3.61 -0.05
CA VAL A 20 12.25 2.45 -0.94
C VAL A 20 12.26 2.92 -2.38
N ARG A 21 13.02 2.24 -3.23
CA ARG A 21 13.10 2.50 -4.66
C ARG A 21 12.56 1.30 -5.42
N PHE A 22 11.69 1.52 -6.39
CA PHE A 22 11.31 0.50 -7.36
C PHE A 22 12.22 0.60 -8.59
N ASP A 23 12.86 -0.51 -8.96
CA ASP A 23 13.81 -0.57 -10.09
C ASP A 23 13.20 -1.12 -11.39
N GLY A 24 11.90 -1.42 -11.38
CA GLY A 24 11.19 -2.05 -12.50
C GLY A 24 10.92 -3.54 -12.30
N THR A 25 11.66 -4.19 -11.39
CA THR A 25 11.48 -5.61 -11.06
C THR A 25 11.11 -5.84 -9.60
N GLY A 26 11.62 -5.00 -8.70
CA GLY A 26 11.38 -5.15 -7.27
C GLY A 26 11.65 -3.89 -6.47
N TYR A 27 11.42 -4.02 -5.16
CA TYR A 27 11.61 -2.96 -4.20
C TYR A 27 12.97 -3.08 -3.52
N ILE A 28 13.78 -2.03 -3.64
CA ILE A 28 15.09 -1.91 -3.00
C ILE A 28 14.97 -0.95 -1.84
N LYS A 29 15.24 -1.42 -0.63
CA LYS A 29 15.33 -0.56 0.55
C LYS A 29 16.53 0.39 0.39
N VAL A 30 16.28 1.70 0.54
CA VAL A 30 17.31 2.75 0.45
C VAL A 30 17.73 3.19 1.84
N THR A 31 16.77 3.37 2.74
CA THR A 31 16.99 3.75 4.14
C THR A 31 16.03 2.98 5.04
N ASP A 32 16.51 2.62 6.24
CA ASP A 32 15.69 1.94 7.24
C ASP A 32 14.67 2.87 7.91
N HIS A 33 13.61 2.25 8.44
CA HIS A 33 12.63 2.93 9.28
C HIS A 33 13.10 2.95 10.73
N LEU A 34 12.79 4.03 11.45
CA LEU A 34 13.05 4.16 12.90
C LEU A 34 11.82 3.76 13.75
N HIS A 35 10.88 3.04 13.17
CA HIS A 35 9.66 2.61 13.83
C HIS A 35 9.23 1.25 13.30
N ALA A 36 8.52 0.49 14.14
CA ALA A 36 7.81 -0.68 13.69
C ALA A 36 6.60 -0.30 12.81
N PRO A 37 6.13 -1.20 11.93
CA PRO A 37 4.81 -1.07 11.32
C PRO A 37 3.73 -0.97 12.41
N ASN A 38 2.72 -0.12 12.20
CA ASN A 38 1.53 -0.14 13.06
C ASN A 38 0.53 -1.16 12.47
N PRO A 39 0.15 -2.20 13.22
CA PRO A 39 -0.75 -3.23 12.72
C PRO A 39 -2.13 -2.68 12.35
N GLU A 40 -2.68 -1.74 13.12
CA GLU A 40 -4.00 -1.15 12.84
C GLU A 40 -4.00 -0.32 11.55
N GLU A 41 -2.93 0.47 11.33
CA GLU A 41 -2.76 1.21 10.08
C GLU A 41 -2.67 0.25 8.89
N THR A 42 -1.91 -0.84 9.04
CA THR A 42 -1.72 -1.86 7.99
C THR A 42 -3.05 -2.51 7.63
N ILE A 43 -3.82 -2.95 8.63
CA ILE A 43 -5.16 -3.50 8.50
C ILE A 43 -6.08 -2.53 7.75
N SER A 44 -6.08 -1.26 8.16
CA SER A 44 -6.95 -0.25 7.55
C SER A 44 -6.63 0.02 6.08
N VAL A 45 -5.34 -0.02 5.70
CA VAL A 45 -4.88 0.23 4.33
C VAL A 45 -5.20 -0.96 3.44
N GLU A 46 -4.99 -2.19 3.92
CA GLU A 46 -5.33 -3.40 3.18
C GLU A 46 -6.83 -3.52 2.96
N PHE A 47 -7.65 -3.21 3.97
CA PHE A 47 -9.11 -3.19 3.82
C PHE A 47 -9.57 -2.19 2.74
N LYS A 48 -9.01 -0.97 2.76
CA LYS A 48 -9.28 0.05 1.74
C LYS A 48 -8.82 -0.39 0.34
N SER A 49 -7.67 -1.06 0.26
CA SER A 49 -7.14 -1.60 -0.99
C SER A 49 -8.10 -2.64 -1.58
N ASN A 50 -8.61 -3.56 -0.75
CA ASN A 50 -9.56 -4.61 -1.16
C ASN A 50 -10.87 -4.02 -1.70
N ILE A 51 -11.43 -3.01 -1.02
CA ILE A 51 -12.62 -2.31 -1.52
C ILE A 51 -12.34 -1.61 -2.84
N SER A 52 -11.21 -0.88 -2.94
CA SER A 52 -10.86 -0.10 -4.13
C SER A 52 -10.64 -1.01 -5.34
N SER A 53 -9.96 -2.14 -5.13
CA SER A 53 -9.77 -3.19 -6.14
C SER A 53 -11.12 -3.76 -6.58
N GLY A 54 -11.95 -4.20 -5.63
CA GLY A 54 -13.29 -4.74 -5.90
C GLY A 54 -14.20 -3.77 -6.67
N ALA A 55 -14.18 -2.49 -6.33
CA ALA A 55 -14.92 -1.44 -7.03
C ALA A 55 -14.42 -1.18 -8.45
N THR A 56 -13.15 -1.46 -8.73
CA THR A 56 -12.55 -1.27 -10.06
C THR A 56 -12.84 -2.47 -10.98
N ILE A 57 -12.90 -3.69 -10.42
CA ILE A 57 -12.97 -4.93 -11.21
C ILE A 57 -14.35 -5.59 -11.23
N SER A 58 -15.23 -5.29 -10.26
CA SER A 58 -16.54 -5.92 -10.13
C SER A 58 -17.68 -4.99 -10.58
N HIS A 59 -18.76 -5.60 -11.08
CA HIS A 59 -20.04 -4.95 -11.33
C HIS A 59 -21.05 -5.13 -10.18
N ASP A 60 -20.62 -5.74 -9.06
CA ASP A 60 -21.47 -5.90 -7.88
C ASP A 60 -21.84 -4.55 -7.25
N PRO A 61 -22.99 -4.47 -6.56
CA PRO A 61 -23.36 -3.28 -5.82
C PRO A 61 -22.35 -2.99 -4.70
N PRO A 62 -22.11 -1.71 -4.34
CA PRO A 62 -21.10 -1.32 -3.35
C PRO A 62 -21.20 -2.08 -2.02
N ARG A 63 -22.42 -2.35 -1.55
CA ARG A 63 -22.65 -3.11 -0.32
C ARG A 63 -22.03 -4.51 -0.36
N ARG A 64 -22.13 -5.21 -1.50
CA ARG A 64 -21.56 -6.56 -1.64
C ARG A 64 -20.03 -6.52 -1.68
N ILE A 65 -19.46 -5.52 -2.36
CA ILE A 65 -18.00 -5.31 -2.41
C ILE A 65 -17.44 -5.06 -1.01
N ILE A 66 -18.09 -4.19 -0.23
CA ILE A 66 -17.69 -3.92 1.17
C ILE A 66 -17.82 -5.19 2.03
N HIS A 67 -18.92 -5.94 1.88
CA HIS A 67 -19.11 -7.19 2.62
C HIS A 67 -18.02 -8.23 2.31
N GLN A 68 -17.65 -8.40 1.03
CA GLN A 68 -16.59 -9.33 0.66
C GLN A 68 -15.22 -8.88 1.20
N ALA A 69 -14.93 -7.58 1.18
CA ALA A 69 -13.71 -7.04 1.77
C ALA A 69 -13.62 -7.32 3.28
N LEU A 70 -14.76 -7.33 4.00
CA LEU A 70 -14.82 -7.71 5.41
C LEU A 70 -14.57 -9.21 5.61
N LEU A 71 -15.18 -10.07 4.77
CA LEU A 71 -14.97 -11.53 4.85
C LEU A 71 -13.53 -11.95 4.56
N ASN A 72 -12.81 -11.24 3.69
CA ASN A 72 -11.41 -11.55 3.40
C ASN A 72 -10.48 -11.18 4.58
N PHE A 73 -11.01 -10.53 5.62
CA PHE A 73 -10.27 -10.01 6.76
C PHE A 73 -10.44 -10.83 8.05
N PHE A 74 -11.45 -11.69 8.11
CA PHE A 74 -11.79 -12.55 9.26
C PHE A 74 -11.75 -14.02 8.86
#